data_AF-A0A1V8TSI5-F1
#
_entry.id   AF-A0A1V8TSI5-F1
#
_cell.length_a   1.000
_cell.length_b   1.000
_cell.length_c   1.000
_cell.angle_alpha   90.00
_cell.angle_beta   90.00
_cell.angle_gamma   90.00
#
_symmetry.space_group_name_H-M   'P 1'
#
loop_
_entity.id
_entity.type
_entity.pdbx_description
1 polymer ?
#
loop_
_entity_poly.entity_id
_entity_poly.type
_entity_poly.pdbx_seq_one_letter_code
_entity_poly.pdbx_strand_id
1 'polypeptide(L)'
;MADPRRRPQPPPPPPPPPSNEPDTNILALDGASDPEPTQDLSQNGQHPGQSPPPQPEGGFKLKFCTVCASNNNRSMEAHLRLTTAPNPYPTISFGTGSLVRLPGPSITQPNVYNFNSTSYSAMYEELLSKDARLYRLNGILPMLERNKGVKWGPERWQDWRIGVPRVGKRVWGEGQGEWETDKGAKGAEGGVVDVVFTCEERCWDAVVDDLLSRGSPLNRPVHVFNVDIKDNHEEALVGGKAILELADALNAVAGEERVAWLSGEGKGGGEFDGGAGGARQGFDERVPEVLAEWQERWPQLPALWTLAWF
;
A
#
# COMPACT_ATOMS: atom_id res chain seq x y z
N MET A 1 50.90 -46.79 3.43
CA MET A 1 50.11 -46.14 4.50
C MET A 1 49.41 -44.95 3.89
N ALA A 2 48.07 -44.95 3.85
CA ALA A 2 47.26 -43.87 3.27
C ALA A 2 46.85 -42.86 4.35
N ASP A 3 46.85 -41.57 3.99
CA ASP A 3 46.58 -40.42 4.88
C ASP A 3 45.14 -40.45 5.43
N PRO A 4 44.93 -40.50 6.76
CA PRO A 4 43.60 -40.65 7.37
C PRO A 4 42.72 -39.38 7.31
N ARG A 5 43.14 -38.30 6.63
CA ARG A 5 42.42 -37.01 6.58
C ARG A 5 41.61 -36.74 5.31
N ARG A 6 41.49 -37.68 4.38
CA ARG A 6 40.61 -37.57 3.21
C ARG A 6 39.49 -38.60 3.24
N ARG A 7 38.45 -38.33 4.02
CA ARG A 7 37.13 -38.96 3.83
C ARG A 7 36.20 -37.97 3.09
N PRO A 8 35.50 -38.39 2.02
CA PRO A 8 34.43 -37.60 1.44
C PRO A 8 33.29 -37.41 2.45
N GLN A 9 32.80 -36.18 2.59
CA GLN A 9 31.58 -35.89 3.36
C GLN A 9 30.36 -36.51 2.63
N PRO A 10 29.41 -37.11 3.35
CA PRO A 10 28.16 -37.58 2.73
C PRO A 10 27.32 -36.39 2.22
N PRO A 11 26.52 -36.57 1.17
CA PRO A 11 25.64 -35.52 0.67
C PRO A 11 24.59 -35.13 1.72
N PRO A 12 24.11 -33.87 1.72
CA PRO A 12 23.06 -33.43 2.64
C PRO A 12 21.76 -34.21 2.39
N PRO A 13 20.94 -34.43 3.43
CA PRO A 13 19.65 -35.10 3.28
C PRO A 13 18.70 -34.28 2.38
N PRO A 14 17.77 -34.95 1.67
CA PRO A 14 16.78 -34.27 0.86
C PRO A 14 15.87 -33.37 1.73
N PRO A 15 15.34 -32.28 1.17
CA PRO A 15 14.41 -31.41 1.88
C PRO A 15 13.16 -32.18 2.31
N PRO A 16 12.54 -31.81 3.45
CA PRO A 16 11.30 -32.43 3.88
C PRO A 16 10.19 -32.23 2.83
N PRO A 17 9.24 -33.18 2.71
CA PRO A 17 8.08 -33.01 1.84
C PRO A 17 7.28 -31.77 2.26
N PRO A 18 6.62 -31.08 1.30
CA PRO A 18 5.80 -29.91 1.61
C PRO A 18 4.73 -30.29 2.63
N SER A 19 4.60 -29.46 3.67
CA SER A 19 3.53 -29.55 4.65
C SER A 19 2.18 -29.35 3.97
N ASN A 20 1.26 -30.29 4.17
CA ASN A 20 -0.16 -30.12 3.83
C ASN A 20 -0.79 -29.14 4.82
N GLU A 21 -0.45 -27.86 4.71
CA GLU A 21 -1.29 -26.79 5.23
C GLU A 21 -2.23 -26.35 4.12
N PRO A 22 -3.56 -26.34 4.32
CA PRO A 22 -4.47 -25.83 3.32
C PRO A 22 -4.26 -24.32 3.17
N ASP A 23 -3.84 -23.88 1.97
CA ASP A 23 -3.92 -22.48 1.54
C ASP A 23 -5.35 -21.98 1.74
N THR A 24 -5.58 -21.11 2.72
CA THR A 24 -6.91 -20.57 3.05
C THR A 24 -7.38 -19.46 2.11
N ASN A 25 -6.79 -19.36 0.91
CA ASN A 25 -7.35 -18.57 -0.19
C ASN A 25 -8.55 -19.29 -0.81
N ILE A 26 -9.63 -19.38 -0.04
CA ILE A 26 -10.92 -19.91 -0.48
C ILE A 26 -11.87 -18.73 -0.63
N LEU A 27 -12.08 -18.29 -1.87
CA LEU A 27 -13.28 -17.54 -2.24
C LEU A 27 -14.42 -18.55 -2.29
N ALA A 28 -15.25 -18.58 -1.25
CA ALA A 28 -16.51 -19.30 -1.26
C ALA A 28 -17.48 -18.55 -2.19
N LEU A 29 -17.98 -19.28 -3.19
CA LEU A 29 -18.93 -18.81 -4.18
C LEU A 29 -20.32 -19.26 -3.73
N ASP A 30 -21.09 -18.37 -3.09
CA ASP A 30 -22.51 -18.59 -2.85
C ASP A 30 -23.34 -17.55 -3.60
N GLY A 31 -24.33 -18.04 -4.34
CA GLY A 31 -25.15 -17.27 -5.25
C GLY A 31 -26.48 -16.81 -4.65
N ALA A 32 -27.08 -15.89 -5.42
CA ALA A 32 -28.47 -15.42 -5.43
C ALA A 32 -28.88 -14.40 -4.35
N SER A 33 -29.12 -13.15 -4.78
CA SER A 33 -30.46 -12.58 -5.07
C SER A 33 -30.37 -11.05 -5.10
N ASP A 34 -30.86 -10.41 -6.16
CA ASP A 34 -31.05 -8.94 -6.20
C ASP A 34 -32.12 -8.49 -5.17
N PRO A 35 -31.97 -7.29 -4.59
CA PRO A 35 -33.14 -6.45 -4.37
C PRO A 35 -32.98 -5.03 -4.92
N GLU A 36 -34.06 -4.56 -5.53
CA GLU A 36 -34.34 -3.19 -5.97
C GLU A 36 -34.40 -2.16 -4.81
N PRO A 37 -34.35 -0.85 -5.11
CA PRO A 37 -33.91 0.18 -4.16
C PRO A 37 -35.01 0.62 -3.20
N THR A 38 -34.80 0.39 -1.90
CA THR A 38 -35.62 1.00 -0.84
C THR A 38 -35.09 2.37 -0.44
N GLN A 39 -36.01 3.33 -0.43
CA GLN A 39 -35.86 4.73 -0.04
C GLN A 39 -35.36 4.85 1.41
N ASP A 40 -34.30 5.64 1.60
CA ASP A 40 -33.67 5.88 2.89
C ASP A 40 -34.48 6.94 3.68
N LEU A 41 -35.09 6.51 4.78
CA LEU A 41 -35.71 7.38 5.77
C LEU A 41 -34.62 7.84 6.75
N SER A 42 -34.20 9.09 6.57
CA SER A 42 -33.36 9.83 7.50
C SER A 42 -33.92 9.83 8.92
N GLN A 43 -33.18 9.27 9.88
CA GLN A 43 -33.15 9.75 11.26
C GLN A 43 -31.99 9.07 12.01
N ASN A 44 -30.96 9.84 12.37
CA ASN A 44 -30.15 9.51 13.53
C ASN A 44 -29.62 10.78 14.20
N GLY A 45 -29.69 10.75 15.54
CA GLY A 45 -29.58 11.89 16.42
C GLY A 45 -28.16 12.45 16.58
N GLN A 46 -28.12 13.76 16.79
CA GLN A 46 -26.93 14.55 17.05
C GLN A 46 -26.38 14.27 18.45
N HIS A 47 -25.10 13.87 18.52
CA HIS A 47 -24.23 14.16 19.66
C HIS A 47 -23.27 15.29 19.24
N PRO A 48 -23.09 16.36 20.05
CA PRO A 48 -22.22 17.48 19.71
C PRO A 48 -20.78 17.12 20.08
N GLY A 49 -20.08 16.44 19.15
CA GLY A 49 -18.62 16.29 19.16
C GLY A 49 -18.05 17.16 18.05
N GLN A 50 -17.12 18.04 18.40
CA GLN A 50 -16.53 19.05 17.53
C GLN A 50 -15.98 18.44 16.23
N SER A 51 -16.52 18.84 15.08
CA SER A 51 -15.83 18.66 13.81
C SER A 51 -14.50 19.42 13.87
N PRO A 52 -13.35 18.82 13.51
CA PRO A 52 -12.10 19.56 13.47
C PRO A 52 -12.24 20.75 12.50
N PRO A 53 -11.64 21.90 12.81
CA PRO A 53 -11.78 23.10 11.99
C PRO A 53 -11.27 22.83 10.56
N PRO A 54 -11.91 23.44 9.54
CA PRO A 54 -11.47 23.28 8.16
C PRO A 54 -10.03 23.79 8.00
N GLN A 55 -9.13 22.87 7.67
CA GLN A 55 -7.73 23.18 7.34
C GLN A 55 -7.69 23.98 6.02
N PRO A 56 -6.86 25.03 5.92
CA PRO A 56 -6.76 25.83 4.70
C PRO A 56 -6.25 25.00 3.52
N GLU A 57 -6.75 25.28 2.31
CA GLU A 57 -6.26 24.66 1.08
C GLU A 57 -4.75 24.92 0.93
N GLY A 58 -3.96 23.84 0.79
CA GLY A 58 -2.50 23.89 0.67
C GLY A 58 -1.71 23.66 1.97
N GLY A 59 -2.35 23.19 3.04
CA GLY A 59 -1.67 22.78 4.28
C GLY A 59 -0.67 21.64 4.10
N PHE A 60 0.19 21.44 5.12
CA PHE A 60 1.17 20.36 5.17
C PHE A 60 0.52 18.98 4.97
N LYS A 61 1.22 18.10 4.24
CA LYS A 61 0.79 16.73 3.95
C LYS A 61 1.95 15.76 4.12
N LEU A 62 1.71 14.72 4.92
CA LEU A 62 2.48 13.49 4.88
C LEU A 62 2.31 12.81 3.51
N LYS A 63 3.35 12.10 3.11
CA LYS A 63 3.40 11.31 1.87
C LYS A 63 3.22 9.84 2.21
N PHE A 64 2.33 9.16 1.50
CA PHE A 64 1.95 7.78 1.80
C PHE A 64 2.37 6.81 0.70
N CYS A 65 2.61 5.57 1.10
CA CYS A 65 2.81 4.45 0.20
C CYS A 65 1.90 3.30 0.63
N THR A 66 1.23 2.62 -0.31
CA THR A 66 0.42 1.42 -0.01
C THR A 66 0.97 0.19 -0.74
N VAL A 67 1.05 -0.95 -0.07
CA VAL A 67 1.75 -2.14 -0.57
C VAL A 67 0.93 -3.41 -0.32
N CYS A 68 0.72 -4.21 -1.37
CA CYS A 68 0.17 -5.57 -1.24
C CYS A 68 0.99 -6.56 -2.10
N ALA A 69 0.49 -7.76 -2.36
CA ALA A 69 1.24 -8.74 -3.16
C ALA A 69 1.34 -8.35 -4.65
N SER A 70 0.20 -8.15 -5.32
CA SER A 70 0.10 -7.97 -6.78
C SER A 70 -0.05 -6.51 -7.23
N ASN A 71 -0.05 -5.55 -6.29
CA ASN A 71 -0.46 -4.16 -6.53
C ASN A 71 -1.84 -4.02 -7.21
N ASN A 72 -2.80 -4.94 -7.04
CA ASN A 72 -4.05 -4.91 -7.83
C ASN A 72 -5.29 -4.56 -7.04
N ASN A 73 -5.50 -5.21 -5.89
CA ASN A 73 -6.74 -5.07 -5.12
C ASN A 73 -6.56 -4.12 -3.93
N ARG A 74 -6.05 -4.64 -2.80
CA ARG A 74 -5.95 -3.95 -1.50
C ARG A 74 -5.16 -2.64 -1.55
N SER A 75 -3.92 -2.66 -2.05
CA SER A 75 -3.10 -1.44 -2.11
C SER A 75 -3.65 -0.38 -3.07
N MET A 76 -4.29 -0.80 -4.16
CA MET A 76 -4.89 0.12 -5.14
C MET A 76 -6.21 0.72 -4.64
N GLU A 77 -6.99 -0.04 -3.87
CA GLU A 77 -8.16 0.52 -3.19
C GLU A 77 -7.73 1.58 -2.16
N ALA A 78 -6.75 1.26 -1.31
CA ALA A 78 -6.19 2.24 -0.37
C ALA A 78 -5.59 3.47 -1.08
N HIS A 79 -4.85 3.27 -2.18
CA HIS A 79 -4.33 4.37 -3.00
C HIS A 79 -5.46 5.26 -3.53
N LEU A 80 -6.52 4.66 -4.10
CA LEU A 80 -7.67 5.42 -4.56
C LEU A 80 -8.29 6.23 -3.41
N ARG A 81 -8.52 5.61 -2.26
CA ARG A 81 -9.10 6.28 -1.08
C ARG A 81 -8.28 7.47 -0.60
N LEU A 82 -6.95 7.32 -0.47
CA LEU A 82 -6.05 8.39 -0.07
C LEU A 82 -6.01 9.56 -1.07
N THR A 83 -6.15 9.26 -2.36
CA THR A 83 -6.01 10.27 -3.44
C THR A 83 -7.33 10.93 -3.84
N THR A 84 -8.48 10.35 -3.47
CA THR A 84 -9.81 10.92 -3.73
C THR A 84 -10.54 11.35 -2.46
N ALA A 85 -9.89 11.34 -1.31
CA ALA A 85 -10.42 11.93 -0.09
C ALA A 85 -10.67 13.44 -0.28
N PRO A 86 -11.56 14.07 0.52
CA PRO A 86 -11.77 15.52 0.48
C PRO A 86 -10.47 16.32 0.66
N ASN A 87 -9.53 15.75 1.44
CA ASN A 87 -8.19 16.25 1.67
C ASN A 87 -7.17 15.25 1.10
N PRO A 88 -6.91 15.24 -0.21
CA PRO A 88 -6.12 14.18 -0.84
C PRO A 88 -4.65 14.23 -0.43
N TYR A 89 -4.03 13.05 -0.40
CA TYR A 89 -2.62 12.89 -0.02
C TYR A 89 -1.71 12.53 -1.20
N PRO A 90 -0.46 13.00 -1.20
CA PRO A 90 0.58 12.44 -2.06
C PRO A 90 0.73 10.95 -1.77
N THR A 91 0.51 10.10 -2.77
CA THR A 91 0.41 8.66 -2.59
C THR A 91 1.06 7.91 -3.75
N ILE A 92 1.86 6.90 -3.42
CA ILE A 92 2.36 5.89 -4.37
C ILE A 92 1.95 4.49 -3.90
N SER A 93 2.01 3.48 -4.77
CA SER A 93 1.64 2.11 -4.37
C SER A 93 2.45 1.05 -5.10
N PHE A 94 2.63 -0.10 -4.47
CA PHE A 94 3.47 -1.19 -4.97
C PHE A 94 2.90 -2.59 -4.68
N GLY A 95 3.56 -3.57 -5.31
CA GLY A 95 3.44 -5.00 -5.09
C GLY A 95 4.77 -5.59 -4.59
N THR A 96 4.74 -6.53 -3.65
CA THR A 96 5.96 -7.24 -3.19
C THR A 96 6.21 -8.55 -3.93
N GLY A 97 5.20 -9.05 -4.66
CA GLY A 97 5.28 -10.32 -5.38
C GLY A 97 6.37 -10.33 -6.46
N SER A 98 6.74 -11.53 -6.90
CA SER A 98 7.63 -11.68 -8.07
C SER A 98 6.91 -11.36 -9.38
N LEU A 99 5.61 -11.66 -9.44
CA LEU A 99 4.74 -11.47 -10.59
C LEU A 99 3.37 -10.99 -10.11
N VAL A 100 2.67 -10.27 -10.97
CA VAL A 100 1.28 -9.90 -10.77
C VAL A 100 0.43 -11.12 -11.08
N ARG A 101 -0.41 -11.55 -10.14
CA ARG A 101 -1.33 -12.68 -10.32
C ARG A 101 -2.77 -12.22 -10.15
N LEU A 102 -3.61 -12.57 -11.11
CA LEU A 102 -5.06 -12.37 -11.09
C LEU A 102 -5.77 -13.73 -11.24
N PRO A 103 -6.93 -13.94 -10.57
CA PRO A 103 -7.75 -15.13 -10.80
C PRO A 103 -8.04 -15.35 -12.28
N GLY A 104 -8.05 -16.61 -12.71
CA GLY A 104 -8.45 -17.01 -14.05
C GLY A 104 -9.61 -18.01 -14.04
N PRO A 105 -9.83 -18.79 -15.12
CA PRO A 105 -10.96 -19.71 -15.22
C PRO A 105 -10.97 -20.82 -14.15
N SER A 106 -9.80 -21.15 -13.58
CA SER A 106 -9.66 -22.10 -12.49
C SER A 106 -8.52 -21.70 -11.57
N ILE A 107 -8.48 -22.26 -10.35
CA ILE A 107 -7.40 -22.03 -9.37
C ILE A 107 -6.01 -22.34 -9.92
N THR A 108 -5.92 -23.33 -10.83
CA THR A 108 -4.66 -23.75 -11.46
C THR A 108 -4.29 -22.93 -12.70
N GLN A 109 -5.16 -22.03 -13.16
CA GLN A 109 -4.95 -21.24 -14.37
C GLN A 109 -5.08 -19.73 -14.09
N PRO A 110 -4.20 -19.15 -13.26
CA PRO A 110 -4.18 -17.71 -13.03
C PRO A 110 -3.72 -16.94 -14.27
N ASN A 111 -4.14 -15.69 -14.37
CA ASN A 111 -3.53 -14.74 -15.31
C ASN A 111 -2.30 -14.12 -14.63
N VAL A 112 -1.17 -14.11 -15.33
CA VAL A 112 0.13 -13.74 -14.73
C VAL A 112 0.80 -12.70 -15.61
N TYR A 113 1.22 -11.59 -14.99
CA TYR A 113 1.84 -10.47 -15.66
C TYR A 113 3.13 -10.04 -14.97
N ASN A 114 3.99 -9.36 -15.71
CA ASN A 114 5.20 -8.76 -15.17
C ASN A 114 4.88 -7.38 -14.57
N PHE A 115 5.44 -7.10 -13.39
CA PHE A 115 5.47 -5.75 -12.85
C PHE A 115 6.28 -4.82 -13.77
N ASN A 116 6.01 -3.52 -13.69
CA ASN A 116 6.79 -2.46 -14.35
C ASN A 116 6.80 -2.51 -15.91
N SER A 117 6.26 -3.55 -16.55
CA SER A 117 6.24 -3.69 -18.02
C SER A 117 4.86 -3.87 -18.63
N THR A 118 3.84 -4.20 -17.84
CA THR A 118 2.47 -4.41 -18.34
C THR A 118 1.53 -3.39 -17.70
N SER A 119 0.84 -2.58 -18.51
CA SER A 119 -0.11 -1.58 -18.01
C SER A 119 -1.45 -2.22 -17.59
N TYR A 120 -2.21 -1.55 -16.73
CA TYR A 120 -3.56 -2.01 -16.40
C TYR A 120 -4.50 -1.96 -17.61
N SER A 121 -4.28 -1.04 -18.56
CA SER A 121 -5.05 -1.01 -19.81
C SER A 121 -4.81 -2.27 -20.64
N ALA A 122 -3.54 -2.68 -20.78
CA ALA A 122 -3.19 -3.90 -21.52
C ALA A 122 -3.79 -5.15 -20.85
N MET A 123 -3.71 -5.26 -19.53
CA MET A 123 -4.37 -6.34 -18.79
C MET A 123 -5.89 -6.34 -19.01
N TYR A 124 -6.52 -5.16 -18.95
CA TYR A 124 -7.97 -5.02 -19.15
C TYR A 124 -8.38 -5.46 -20.56
N GLU A 125 -7.69 -4.98 -21.59
CA GLU A 125 -7.97 -5.30 -23.00
C GLU A 125 -7.78 -6.79 -23.30
N GLU A 126 -6.69 -7.39 -22.79
CA GLU A 126 -6.44 -8.82 -22.92
C GLU A 126 -7.58 -9.63 -22.30
N LEU A 127 -7.91 -9.37 -21.02
CA LEU A 127 -8.94 -10.14 -20.32
C LEU A 127 -10.34 -9.91 -20.89
N LEU A 128 -10.64 -8.69 -21.34
CA LEU A 128 -11.88 -8.36 -22.03
C LEU A 128 -12.02 -9.19 -23.32
N SER A 129 -10.94 -9.30 -24.10
CA SER A 129 -10.94 -10.09 -25.34
C SER A 129 -11.00 -11.61 -25.08
N LYS A 130 -10.43 -12.06 -23.96
CA LYS A 130 -10.29 -13.48 -23.62
C LYS A 130 -11.59 -14.09 -23.11
N ASP A 131 -12.24 -13.47 -22.12
CA ASP A 131 -13.56 -13.86 -21.63
C ASP A 131 -14.22 -12.73 -20.83
N ALA A 132 -14.86 -11.79 -21.53
CA ALA A 132 -15.53 -10.65 -20.91
C ALA A 132 -16.59 -11.04 -19.87
N ARG A 133 -17.25 -12.20 -20.02
CA ARG A 133 -18.31 -12.62 -19.10
C ARG A 133 -17.71 -13.07 -17.78
N LEU A 134 -16.71 -13.95 -17.82
CA LEU A 134 -16.00 -14.43 -16.64
C LEU A 134 -15.42 -13.26 -15.84
N TYR A 135 -14.65 -12.38 -16.51
CA TYR A 135 -13.90 -11.34 -15.79
C TYR A 135 -14.76 -10.14 -15.34
N ARG A 136 -15.99 -10.01 -15.86
CA ARG A 136 -16.99 -9.11 -15.26
C ARG A 136 -17.59 -9.73 -14.00
N LEU A 137 -17.99 -11.00 -14.05
CA LEU A 137 -18.65 -11.69 -12.94
C LEU A 137 -17.75 -11.84 -11.71
N ASN A 138 -16.45 -12.10 -11.90
CA ASN A 138 -15.50 -12.19 -10.79
C ASN A 138 -14.91 -10.83 -10.37
N GLY A 139 -15.38 -9.72 -10.95
CA GLY A 139 -14.98 -8.37 -10.58
C GLY A 139 -13.57 -7.94 -11.01
N ILE A 140 -12.85 -8.71 -11.85
CA ILE A 140 -11.50 -8.31 -12.31
C ILE A 140 -11.57 -7.14 -13.30
N LEU A 141 -12.47 -7.16 -14.28
CA LEU A 141 -12.57 -6.05 -15.25
C LEU A 141 -12.94 -4.72 -14.58
N PRO A 142 -13.95 -4.66 -13.69
CA PRO A 142 -14.21 -3.45 -12.89
C PRO A 142 -13.00 -3.00 -12.04
N MET A 143 -12.25 -3.95 -11.45
CA MET A 143 -11.05 -3.64 -10.69
C MET A 143 -9.94 -3.04 -11.56
N LEU A 144 -9.70 -3.59 -12.75
CA LEU A 144 -8.71 -3.07 -13.69
C LEU A 144 -9.13 -1.71 -14.29
N GLU A 145 -10.43 -1.51 -14.51
CA GLU A 145 -11.01 -0.22 -14.92
C GLU A 145 -10.74 0.86 -13.86
N ARG A 146 -10.93 0.53 -12.57
CA ARG A 146 -10.53 1.40 -11.45
C ARG A 146 -9.03 1.67 -11.48
N ASN A 147 -8.21 0.62 -11.60
CA ASN A 147 -6.75 0.72 -11.47
C ASN A 147 -6.11 1.59 -12.56
N LYS A 148 -6.54 1.44 -13.82
CA LYS A 148 -6.05 2.29 -14.93
C LYS A 148 -6.45 3.76 -14.76
N GLY A 149 -7.53 4.03 -14.03
CA GLY A 149 -7.94 5.38 -13.64
C GLY A 149 -7.18 5.95 -12.43
N VAL A 150 -6.27 5.18 -11.83
CA VAL A 150 -5.42 5.61 -10.70
C VAL A 150 -3.97 5.78 -11.16
N LYS A 151 -3.39 4.77 -11.83
CA LYS A 151 -2.03 4.82 -12.36
C LYS A 151 -1.85 3.93 -13.59
N TRP A 152 -0.72 4.07 -14.29
CA TRP A 152 -0.44 3.33 -15.54
C TRP A 152 -0.45 1.80 -15.39
N GLY A 153 0.19 1.27 -14.35
CA GLY A 153 0.38 -0.18 -14.17
C GLY A 153 0.90 -0.54 -12.78
N PRO A 154 0.93 -1.84 -12.45
CA PRO A 154 1.44 -2.33 -11.18
C PRO A 154 2.97 -2.16 -11.12
N GLU A 155 3.45 -1.71 -9.97
CA GLU A 155 4.87 -1.49 -9.73
C GLU A 155 5.37 -2.41 -8.63
N ARG A 156 6.62 -2.85 -8.75
CA ARG A 156 7.23 -3.73 -7.76
C ARG A 156 8.02 -2.93 -6.73
N TRP A 157 7.80 -3.22 -5.45
CA TRP A 157 8.44 -2.55 -4.32
C TRP A 157 9.97 -2.64 -4.40
N GLN A 158 10.48 -3.86 -4.59
CA GLN A 158 11.93 -4.13 -4.61
C GLN A 158 12.64 -3.43 -5.79
N ASP A 159 11.91 -3.12 -6.86
CA ASP A 159 12.46 -2.46 -8.04
C ASP A 159 12.40 -0.92 -7.91
N TRP A 160 11.69 -0.39 -6.91
CA TRP A 160 11.63 1.03 -6.65
C TRP A 160 12.96 1.56 -6.15
N ARG A 161 13.50 2.56 -6.87
CA ARG A 161 14.69 3.30 -6.47
C ARG A 161 14.29 4.47 -5.58
N ILE A 162 14.32 4.23 -4.28
CA ILE A 162 13.96 5.22 -3.25
C ILE A 162 14.89 6.44 -3.37
N GLY A 163 14.33 7.64 -3.24
CA GLY A 163 15.03 8.92 -3.40
C GLY A 163 15.32 9.36 -4.85
N VAL A 164 15.05 8.50 -5.84
CA VAL A 164 15.13 8.89 -7.25
C VAL A 164 13.84 9.62 -7.63
N PRO A 165 13.93 10.83 -8.24
CA PRO A 165 12.75 11.57 -8.63
C PRO A 165 11.80 10.77 -9.53
N ARG A 166 10.51 10.83 -9.21
CA ARG A 166 9.41 10.19 -9.94
C ARG A 166 8.72 11.21 -10.84
N VAL A 167 9.45 11.69 -11.83
CA VAL A 167 9.02 12.70 -12.80
C VAL A 167 9.30 12.24 -14.23
N GLY A 168 8.49 12.71 -15.16
CA GLY A 168 8.51 12.39 -16.57
C GLY A 168 8.14 10.94 -16.85
N LYS A 169 8.75 10.44 -17.93
CA LYS A 169 8.47 9.11 -18.47
C LYS A 169 9.01 8.02 -17.56
N ARG A 170 8.22 6.96 -17.39
CA ARG A 170 8.66 5.72 -16.74
C ARG A 170 9.84 5.11 -17.48
N VAL A 171 10.81 4.62 -16.71
CA VAL A 171 12.08 4.06 -17.22
C VAL A 171 11.91 2.62 -17.72
N TRP A 172 10.78 1.97 -17.41
CA TRP A 172 10.51 0.56 -17.71
C TRP A 172 9.18 0.39 -18.46
N GLY A 173 9.17 -0.49 -19.48
CA GLY A 173 8.01 -0.83 -20.31
C GLY A 173 7.95 -0.12 -21.68
N GLU A 174 7.62 -0.86 -22.74
CA GLU A 174 7.21 -0.27 -24.03
C GLU A 174 5.83 0.41 -23.84
N GLY A 175 5.67 1.68 -24.27
CA GLY A 175 4.41 2.43 -24.12
C GLY A 175 4.32 3.36 -22.88
N GLN A 176 5.41 4.11 -22.67
CA GLN A 176 5.70 5.15 -21.67
C GLN A 176 4.47 5.81 -21.00
N GLY A 177 4.05 5.29 -19.85
CA GLY A 177 3.29 6.09 -18.89
C GLY A 177 4.17 7.18 -18.28
N GLU A 178 3.58 8.32 -17.94
CA GLU A 178 4.24 9.39 -17.17
C GLU A 178 3.90 9.25 -15.68
N TRP A 179 4.82 9.67 -14.80
CA TRP A 179 4.57 9.60 -13.36
C TRP A 179 3.54 10.62 -12.92
N GLU A 180 3.56 11.80 -13.52
CA GLU A 180 2.71 12.95 -13.18
C GLU A 180 1.23 12.71 -13.45
N THR A 181 0.90 11.74 -14.31
CA THR A 181 -0.49 11.39 -14.62
C THR A 181 -1.14 10.51 -13.55
N ASP A 182 -0.36 9.94 -12.63
CA ASP A 182 -0.90 9.14 -11.54
C ASP A 182 -1.64 10.02 -10.54
N LYS A 183 -2.75 9.50 -10.00
CA LYS A 183 -3.37 10.10 -8.83
C LYS A 183 -2.36 10.08 -7.67
N GLY A 184 -2.29 11.17 -6.90
CA GLY A 184 -1.34 11.28 -5.78
C GLY A 184 0.11 11.56 -6.18
N ALA A 185 0.43 11.77 -7.47
CA ALA A 185 1.80 12.10 -7.91
C ALA A 185 2.30 13.45 -7.36
N LYS A 186 1.40 14.45 -7.29
CA LYS A 186 1.72 15.78 -6.76
C LYS A 186 2.11 15.69 -5.28
N GLY A 187 3.34 16.08 -4.94
CA GLY A 187 3.95 15.96 -3.62
C GLY A 187 4.81 14.70 -3.41
N ALA A 188 4.71 13.71 -4.31
CA ALA A 188 5.48 12.46 -4.28
C ALA A 188 6.64 12.42 -5.30
N GLU A 189 6.93 13.54 -5.97
CA GLU A 189 7.92 13.68 -7.03
C GLU A 189 9.34 13.37 -6.54
N GLY A 190 9.61 13.60 -5.26
CA GLY A 190 10.90 13.33 -4.63
C GLY A 190 11.24 11.84 -4.46
N GLY A 191 10.32 10.93 -4.76
CA GLY A 191 10.57 9.49 -4.67
C GLY A 191 10.84 9.01 -3.24
N VAL A 192 10.30 9.70 -2.23
CA VAL A 192 10.32 9.32 -0.82
C VAL A 192 8.94 9.54 -0.22
N VAL A 193 8.62 8.75 0.82
CA VAL A 193 7.38 8.86 1.59
C VAL A 193 7.68 9.04 3.08
N ASP A 194 6.66 9.28 3.87
CA ASP A 194 6.74 9.37 5.34
C ASP A 194 6.18 8.10 6.01
N VAL A 195 5.16 7.51 5.37
CA VAL A 195 4.43 6.36 5.90
C VAL A 195 4.20 5.32 4.80
N VAL A 196 4.42 4.05 5.13
CA VAL A 196 4.14 2.88 4.29
C VAL A 196 3.07 2.02 4.98
N PHE A 197 1.98 1.72 4.27
CA PHE A 197 0.96 0.76 4.69
C PHE A 197 1.11 -0.54 3.89
N THR A 198 1.31 -1.66 4.56
CA THR A 198 1.23 -3.01 3.98
C THR A 198 -0.13 -3.62 4.30
N CYS A 199 -0.66 -4.44 3.38
CA CYS A 199 -2.01 -4.99 3.50
C CYS A 199 -2.08 -6.43 4.04
N GLU A 200 -0.94 -7.04 4.38
CA GLU A 200 -0.81 -8.37 4.99
C GLU A 200 0.62 -8.58 5.51
N GLU A 201 0.79 -9.47 6.48
CA GLU A 201 2.06 -9.71 7.17
C GLU A 201 3.18 -10.17 6.21
N ARG A 202 2.86 -10.96 5.18
CA ARG A 202 3.87 -11.34 4.18
C ARG A 202 4.40 -10.14 3.39
N CYS A 203 3.55 -9.14 3.14
CA CYS A 203 3.98 -7.90 2.49
C CYS A 203 4.78 -7.02 3.45
N TRP A 204 4.40 -7.01 4.73
CA TRP A 204 5.15 -6.37 5.80
C TRP A 204 6.59 -6.89 5.87
N ASP A 205 6.77 -8.20 5.99
CA ASP A 205 8.09 -8.83 6.06
C ASP A 205 8.93 -8.46 4.84
N ALA A 206 8.35 -8.60 3.64
CA ALA A 206 9.05 -8.28 2.40
C ALA A 206 9.47 -6.80 2.30
N VAL A 207 8.67 -5.88 2.85
CA VAL A 207 9.01 -4.44 2.90
C VAL A 207 10.12 -4.19 3.91
N VAL A 208 9.97 -4.69 5.14
CA VAL A 208 10.92 -4.46 6.23
C VAL A 208 12.28 -5.08 5.93
N ASP A 209 12.31 -6.33 5.44
CA ASP A 209 13.55 -7.02 5.05
C ASP A 209 14.26 -6.30 3.90
N ASP A 210 13.51 -5.85 2.90
CA ASP A 210 14.07 -5.11 1.77
C ASP A 210 14.67 -3.78 2.24
N LEU A 211 13.98 -3.02 3.09
CA LEU A 211 14.51 -1.79 3.67
C LEU A 211 15.78 -2.01 4.49
N LEU A 212 15.80 -3.05 5.33
CA LEU A 212 16.99 -3.43 6.10
C LEU A 212 18.16 -3.79 5.17
N SER A 213 17.90 -4.56 4.11
CA SER A 213 18.92 -5.00 3.16
C SER A 213 19.53 -3.87 2.34
N ARG A 214 18.79 -2.77 2.12
CA ARG A 214 19.28 -1.58 1.41
C ARG A 214 20.32 -0.79 2.20
N GLY A 215 20.40 -0.98 3.51
CA GLY A 215 21.39 -0.31 4.37
C GLY A 215 21.15 1.18 4.59
N SER A 216 19.92 1.65 4.37
CA SER A 216 19.44 3.01 4.68
C SER A 216 20.31 4.16 4.15
N PRO A 217 20.59 4.21 2.83
CA PRO A 217 21.48 5.22 2.24
C PRO A 217 21.01 6.66 2.39
N LEU A 218 19.71 6.92 2.55
CA LEU A 218 19.19 8.27 2.76
C LEU A 218 19.18 8.68 4.23
N ASN A 219 19.33 7.71 5.14
CA ASN A 219 19.18 7.87 6.58
C ASN A 219 17.89 8.63 6.95
N ARG A 220 16.81 8.38 6.19
CA ARG A 220 15.52 9.05 6.38
C ARG A 220 14.54 8.07 7.06
N PRO A 221 13.98 8.41 8.23
CA PRO A 221 12.98 7.57 8.87
C PRO A 221 11.71 7.44 8.02
N VAL A 222 11.10 6.27 8.07
CA VAL A 222 9.79 5.96 7.50
C VAL A 222 9.01 5.07 8.46
N HIS A 223 7.77 5.43 8.76
CA HIS A 223 6.90 4.55 9.54
C HIS A 223 6.31 3.49 8.62
N VAL A 224 6.44 2.23 9.02
CA VAL A 224 5.78 1.13 8.32
C VAL A 224 4.66 0.64 9.23
N PHE A 225 3.45 0.51 8.67
CA PHE A 225 2.30 -0.11 9.31
C PHE A 225 1.84 -1.31 8.49
N ASN A 226 1.52 -2.41 9.13
CA ASN A 226 0.73 -3.47 8.52
C ASN A 226 -0.71 -3.29 8.96
N VAL A 227 -1.66 -3.39 8.03
CA VAL A 227 -3.09 -3.53 8.32
C VAL A 227 -3.54 -4.80 7.62
N ASP A 228 -3.89 -5.84 8.39
CA ASP A 228 -4.20 -7.14 7.81
C ASP A 228 -5.57 -7.12 7.12
N ILE A 229 -5.54 -7.10 5.77
CA ILE A 229 -6.72 -6.98 4.93
C ILE A 229 -6.81 -8.25 4.07
N LYS A 230 -7.94 -8.96 4.19
CA LYS A 230 -8.23 -10.13 3.36
C LYS A 230 -8.32 -9.75 1.88
N ASP A 231 -7.83 -10.62 1.01
CA ASP A 231 -7.72 -10.32 -0.43
C ASP A 231 -9.02 -10.58 -1.20
N ASN A 232 -10.05 -9.79 -0.90
CA ASN A 232 -11.29 -9.72 -1.68
C ASN A 232 -11.74 -8.26 -1.82
N HIS A 233 -12.76 -8.00 -2.64
CA HIS A 233 -13.19 -6.64 -2.95
C HIS A 233 -13.82 -5.91 -1.76
N GLU A 234 -14.62 -6.61 -0.94
CA GLU A 234 -15.34 -6.02 0.18
C GLU A 234 -14.37 -5.61 1.30
N GLU A 235 -13.47 -6.51 1.67
CA GLU A 235 -12.46 -6.28 2.70
C GLU A 235 -11.45 -5.23 2.26
N ALA A 236 -11.09 -5.17 0.97
CA ALA A 236 -10.26 -4.09 0.43
C ALA A 236 -10.94 -2.72 0.57
N LEU A 237 -12.27 -2.65 0.38
CA LEU A 237 -13.04 -1.41 0.55
C LEU A 237 -13.01 -0.92 1.99
N VAL A 238 -13.26 -1.82 2.94
CA VAL A 238 -13.25 -1.53 4.37
C VAL A 238 -11.84 -1.17 4.83
N GLY A 239 -10.85 -1.96 4.45
CA GLY A 239 -9.43 -1.72 4.75
C GLY A 239 -8.91 -0.40 4.17
N GLY A 240 -9.31 -0.04 2.96
CA GLY A 240 -8.98 1.25 2.35
C GLY A 240 -9.55 2.45 3.13
N LYS A 241 -10.77 2.32 3.67
CA LYS A 241 -11.37 3.33 4.56
C LYS A 241 -10.61 3.42 5.88
N ALA A 242 -10.26 2.28 6.48
CA ALA A 242 -9.53 2.22 7.73
C ALA A 242 -8.12 2.83 7.60
N ILE A 243 -7.42 2.55 6.51
CA ILE A 243 -6.12 3.16 6.17
C ILE A 243 -6.25 4.68 6.01
N LEU A 244 -7.28 5.18 5.33
CA LEU A 244 -7.50 6.62 5.19
C LEU A 244 -7.68 7.29 6.55
N GLU A 245 -8.45 6.68 7.45
CA GLU A 245 -8.66 7.22 8.80
C GLU A 245 -7.35 7.29 9.62
N LEU A 246 -6.49 6.27 9.51
CA LEU A 246 -5.16 6.29 10.14
C LEU A 246 -4.28 7.37 9.51
N ALA A 247 -4.30 7.51 8.19
CA ALA A 247 -3.55 8.55 7.48
C ALA A 247 -3.99 9.97 7.90
N ASP A 248 -5.29 10.20 8.05
CA ASP A 248 -5.84 11.47 8.54
C ASP A 248 -5.35 11.80 9.96
N ALA A 249 -5.39 10.80 10.86
CA ALA A 249 -4.93 10.97 12.23
C ALA A 249 -3.41 11.25 12.32
N LEU A 250 -2.60 10.49 11.57
CA LEU A 250 -1.15 10.71 11.48
C LEU A 250 -0.83 12.10 10.91
N ASN A 251 -1.53 12.52 9.86
CA ASN A 251 -1.30 13.81 9.23
C ASN A 251 -1.70 14.98 10.14
N ALA A 252 -2.77 14.84 10.92
CA ALA A 252 -3.17 15.85 11.89
C ALA A 252 -2.08 16.08 12.94
N VAL A 253 -1.58 15.00 13.55
CA VAL A 253 -0.50 15.06 14.53
C VAL A 253 0.79 15.61 13.91
N ALA A 254 1.18 15.14 12.73
CA ALA A 254 2.36 15.68 12.05
C ALA A 254 2.22 17.17 11.72
N GLY A 255 1.02 17.63 11.38
CA GLY A 255 0.73 19.05 11.15
C GLY A 255 0.89 19.90 12.41
N GLU A 256 0.39 19.43 13.55
CA GLU A 256 0.55 20.08 14.86
C GLU A 256 2.03 20.21 15.23
N GLU A 257 2.78 19.12 15.15
CA GLU A 257 4.21 19.06 15.49
C GLU A 257 5.05 19.93 14.56
N ARG A 258 4.69 19.98 13.26
CA ARG A 258 5.33 20.87 12.30
C ARG A 258 5.08 22.34 12.64
N VAL A 259 3.86 22.71 13.04
CA VAL A 259 3.55 24.08 13.46
C VAL A 259 4.33 24.43 14.74
N ALA A 260 4.38 23.52 15.71
CA ALA A 260 5.16 23.70 16.93
C ALA A 260 6.67 23.87 16.61
N TRP A 261 7.22 23.06 15.71
CA TRP A 261 8.61 23.17 15.25
C TRP A 261 8.91 24.54 14.63
N LEU A 262 8.04 24.99 13.72
CA LEU A 262 8.18 26.28 13.03
C LEU A 262 8.02 27.49 13.95
N SER A 263 7.40 27.33 15.12
CA SER A 263 7.28 28.41 16.10
C SER A 263 8.57 28.70 16.87
N GLY A 264 9.58 27.82 16.78
CA GLY A 264 10.89 28.01 17.42
C GLY A 264 11.85 28.89 16.62
N GLU A 265 12.64 29.72 17.30
CA GLU A 265 13.63 30.62 16.66
C GLU A 265 14.66 29.83 15.83
N GLY A 266 14.88 30.27 14.58
CA GLY A 266 15.90 29.71 13.68
C GLY A 266 15.54 28.38 13.00
N LYS A 267 14.32 27.86 13.18
CA LYS A 267 13.87 26.57 12.62
C LYS A 267 13.13 26.75 11.29
N GLY A 268 13.57 26.03 10.26
CA GLY A 268 12.94 26.01 8.94
C GLY A 268 12.04 24.79 8.72
N GLY A 269 11.02 24.93 7.86
CA GLY A 269 10.11 23.83 7.51
C GLY A 269 10.77 22.71 6.70
N GLY A 270 11.85 23.04 5.98
CA GLY A 270 12.59 22.08 5.16
C GLY A 270 13.23 20.94 5.96
N GLU A 271 13.55 21.15 7.25
CA GLU A 271 14.10 20.09 8.11
C GLU A 271 13.03 19.05 8.49
N PHE A 272 11.81 19.51 8.80
CA PHE A 272 10.67 18.63 9.08
C PHE A 272 10.25 17.86 7.82
N ASP A 273 10.05 18.58 6.71
CA ASP A 273 9.62 18.01 5.43
C ASP A 273 10.71 17.08 4.86
N GLY A 274 11.98 17.46 5.06
CA GLY A 274 13.19 16.69 4.75
C GLY A 274 13.46 15.51 5.68
N GLY A 275 12.65 15.33 6.73
CA GLY A 275 12.67 14.17 7.61
C GLY A 275 13.89 14.08 8.50
N ALA A 276 14.48 15.23 8.85
CA ALA A 276 15.56 15.30 9.82
C ALA A 276 15.05 14.83 11.20
N GLY A 277 15.73 13.85 11.80
CA GLY A 277 15.25 13.19 13.03
C GLY A 277 14.92 14.16 14.17
N GLY A 278 15.75 15.19 14.39
CA GLY A 278 15.49 16.20 15.42
C GLY A 278 14.26 17.08 15.15
N ALA A 279 13.88 17.26 13.89
CA ALA A 279 12.71 18.06 13.52
C ALA A 279 11.41 17.25 13.66
N ARG A 280 11.46 15.93 13.40
CA ARG A 280 10.27 15.06 13.46
C ARG A 280 10.07 14.32 14.78
N GLN A 281 10.99 14.46 15.74
CA GLN A 281 10.95 13.75 17.01
C GLN A 281 9.57 13.78 17.69
N GLY A 282 8.92 14.94 17.79
CA GLY A 282 7.59 15.05 18.42
C GLY A 282 6.49 14.28 17.67
N PHE A 283 6.56 14.23 16.33
CA PHE A 283 5.66 13.39 15.54
C PHE A 283 5.95 11.92 15.76
N ASP A 284 7.23 11.52 15.64
CA ASP A 284 7.67 10.13 15.77
C ASP A 284 7.30 9.53 17.15
N GLU A 285 7.37 10.33 18.22
CA GLU A 285 6.99 9.95 19.59
C GLU A 285 5.49 9.72 19.77
N ARG A 286 4.64 10.45 19.02
CA ARG A 286 3.18 10.36 19.11
C ARG A 286 2.56 9.28 18.22
N VAL A 287 3.31 8.73 17.26
CA VAL A 287 2.81 7.70 16.34
C VAL A 287 2.22 6.46 17.05
N PRO A 288 2.84 5.89 18.10
CA PRO A 288 2.27 4.75 18.81
C PRO A 288 0.90 5.03 19.45
N GLU A 289 0.68 6.25 19.95
CA GLU A 289 -0.59 6.66 20.56
C GLU A 289 -1.69 6.76 19.48
N VAL A 290 -1.37 7.38 18.33
CA VAL A 290 -2.28 7.45 17.18
C VAL A 290 -2.70 6.06 16.71
N LEU A 291 -1.74 5.12 16.65
CA LEU A 291 -2.02 3.73 16.28
C LEU A 291 -2.92 3.03 17.30
N ALA A 292 -2.67 3.21 18.59
CA ALA A 292 -3.47 2.61 19.65
C ALA A 292 -4.93 3.07 19.58
N GLU A 293 -5.16 4.38 19.47
CA GLU A 293 -6.51 4.95 19.32
C GLU A 293 -7.22 4.46 18.05
N TRP A 294 -6.48 4.32 16.94
CA TRP A 294 -7.03 3.76 15.71
C TRP A 294 -7.40 2.28 15.88
N GLN A 295 -6.56 1.49 16.55
CA GLN A 295 -6.78 0.05 16.76
C GLN A 295 -8.02 -0.21 17.64
N GLU A 296 -8.32 0.66 18.60
CA GLU A 296 -9.55 0.60 19.40
C GLU A 296 -10.81 0.76 18.54
N ARG A 297 -10.75 1.58 17.48
CA ARG A 297 -11.87 1.80 16.55
C ARG A 297 -11.98 0.70 15.48
N TRP A 298 -10.86 0.05 15.16
CA TRP A 298 -10.76 -1.01 14.16
C TRP A 298 -10.27 -2.35 14.75
N PRO A 299 -10.93 -2.93 15.77
CA PRO A 299 -10.44 -4.11 16.49
C PRO A 299 -10.32 -5.38 15.63
N GLN A 300 -11.03 -5.43 14.50
CA GLN A 300 -11.03 -6.53 13.55
C GLN A 300 -9.94 -6.43 12.47
N LEU A 301 -9.20 -5.33 12.41
CA LEU A 301 -8.07 -5.10 11.51
C LEU A 301 -6.81 -4.98 12.35
N PRO A 302 -6.18 -6.10 12.76
CA PRO A 302 -4.98 -6.05 13.56
C PRO A 302 -3.86 -5.34 12.80
N ALA A 303 -3.18 -4.42 13.49
CA ALA A 303 -2.09 -3.67 12.92
C ALA A 303 -0.74 -3.96 13.60
N LEU A 304 0.31 -3.99 12.77
CA LEU A 304 1.70 -4.00 13.23
C LEU A 304 2.33 -2.66 12.90
N TRP A 305 3.35 -2.28 13.65
CA TRP A 305 4.09 -1.04 13.41
C TRP A 305 5.56 -1.17 13.78
N THR A 306 6.39 -0.46 13.00
CA THR A 306 7.82 -0.32 13.20
C THR A 306 8.29 0.97 12.55
N LEU A 307 9.41 1.49 13.04
CA LEU A 307 10.16 2.55 12.38
C LEU A 307 11.28 1.91 11.56
N ALA A 308 11.37 2.27 10.28
CA ALA A 308 12.43 1.84 9.36
C ALA A 308 13.15 3.06 8.76
N TRP A 309 14.18 2.82 7.94
CA TRP A 309 14.99 3.88 7.34
C TRP A 309 15.23 3.63 5.85
N PHE A 310 14.91 4.64 5.04
CA PHE A 310 15.32 4.74 3.63
C PHE A 310 16.80 5.09 3.48
#